data_AF-A0A2U0UH08-F1
#
_entry.id   AF-A0A2U0UH08-F1
#
_cell.length_a   1.000
_cell.length_b   1.000
_cell.length_c   1.000
_cell.angle_alpha   90.00
_cell.angle_beta   90.00
_cell.angle_gamma   90.00
#
_symmetry.space_group_name_H-M   'P 1'
#
loop_
_entity.id
_entity.type
_entity.pdbx_description
1 polymer ?
#
loop_
_entity_poly.entity_id
_entity_poly.type
_entity_poly.pdbx_seq_one_letter_code
_entity_poly.pdbx_strand_id
1 'polypeptide(L)'
;MGVYPILGLGYSIMKLNNVIEKPAGVDILPDDYSDDSEGNLNFDLGVGYEYYFTPTLKGFAEAKYRYVKNYDRTLLQVGVAYVW
;
A
#
# COMPACT_ATOMS: atom_id res chain seq x y z
N MET A 1 16.91 17.24 -12.23
CA MET A 1 15.55 17.19 -11.64
C MET A 1 14.57 16.75 -12.70
N GLY A 2 13.62 15.90 -12.36
CA GLY A 2 12.64 15.38 -13.30
C GLY A 2 11.33 15.06 -12.60
N VAL A 3 10.21 15.31 -13.29
CA VAL A 3 8.89 14.80 -12.91
C VAL A 3 8.62 13.58 -13.77
N TYR A 4 8.11 12.51 -13.18
CA TYR A 4 7.68 11.31 -13.89
C TYR A 4 6.27 10.91 -13.48
N PRO A 5 5.39 10.53 -14.42
CA PRO A 5 4.12 9.93 -14.07
C PRO A 5 4.34 8.53 -13.50
N ILE A 6 3.45 8.10 -12.61
CA ILE A 6 3.46 6.79 -11.99
C ILE A 6 2.14 6.11 -12.35
N LEU A 7 2.25 4.95 -12.98
CA LEU A 7 1.14 4.04 -13.24
C LEU A 7 1.60 2.66 -12.79
N GLY A 8 0.91 2.10 -11.81
CA GLY A 8 1.25 0.83 -11.20
C GLY A 8 0.02 -0.06 -11.09
N LEU A 9 0.22 -1.34 -11.31
CA LEU A 9 -0.71 -2.38 -10.88
C LEU A 9 -0.07 -3.07 -9.70
N GLY A 10 -0.85 -3.33 -8.67
CA GLY A 10 -0.40 -4.14 -7.56
C GLY A 10 -1.47 -5.12 -7.12
N TYR A 11 -1.04 -5.99 -6.21
CA TYR A 11 -1.88 -6.96 -5.57
C TYR A 11 -1.60 -6.90 -4.08
N SER A 12 -2.63 -6.67 -3.27
CA SER A 12 -2.50 -6.66 -1.82
C SER A 12 -3.35 -7.77 -1.24
N ILE A 13 -2.70 -8.66 -0.51
CA ILE A 13 -3.38 -9.63 0.36
C ILE A 13 -3.43 -8.98 1.74
N MET A 14 -4.63 -8.64 2.21
CA MET A 14 -4.81 -8.22 3.59
C MET A 14 -5.20 -9.45 4.39
N LYS A 15 -4.28 -9.96 5.22
CA LYS A 15 -4.59 -10.99 6.19
C LYS A 15 -4.91 -10.33 7.53
N LEU A 16 -6.19 -10.26 7.89
CA LEU A 16 -6.63 -9.82 9.21
C LEU A 16 -6.33 -10.91 10.24
N ASN A 17 -5.11 -10.92 10.77
CA ASN A 17 -4.73 -11.86 11.83
C ASN A 17 -5.02 -11.27 13.23
N ASN A 18 -6.27 -10.92 13.50
CA ASN A 18 -6.74 -10.56 14.83
C ASN A 18 -8.21 -10.96 14.99
N VAL A 19 -8.42 -12.28 14.97
CA VAL A 19 -9.61 -12.87 15.58
C VAL A 19 -9.61 -12.42 17.04
N ILE A 20 -10.62 -11.66 17.43
CA ILE A 20 -10.93 -11.33 18.82
C ILE A 20 -10.87 -12.64 19.61
N GLU A 21 -9.97 -12.74 20.58
CA GLU A 21 -9.83 -13.93 21.41
C GLU A 21 -11.21 -14.27 21.99
N LYS A 22 -11.74 -15.45 21.60
CA LYS A 22 -13.09 -15.91 21.95
C LYS A 22 -13.31 -15.74 23.46
N PRO A 23 -14.29 -14.95 23.92
CA PRO A 23 -14.65 -14.97 25.34
C PRO A 23 -15.12 -16.39 25.70
N ALA A 24 -14.51 -16.98 26.73
CA ALA A 24 -14.79 -18.34 27.15
C ALA A 24 -16.28 -18.50 27.51
N GLY A 25 -17.00 -19.38 26.79
CA GLY A 25 -18.39 -19.75 27.12
C GLY A 25 -19.45 -19.57 26.02
N VAL A 26 -19.10 -19.11 24.82
CA VAL A 26 -20.05 -18.97 23.70
C VAL A 26 -19.80 -20.06 22.66
N ASP A 27 -20.78 -20.94 22.44
CA ASP A 27 -20.65 -22.14 21.57
C ASP A 27 -21.27 -21.97 20.17
N ILE A 28 -21.79 -20.78 19.88
CA ILE A 28 -22.34 -20.43 18.57
C ILE A 28 -21.91 -19.00 18.26
N LEU A 29 -21.00 -18.85 17.31
CA LEU A 29 -20.60 -17.57 16.75
C LEU A 29 -21.19 -17.49 15.33
N PRO A 30 -21.71 -16.33 14.89
CA PRO A 30 -22.09 -16.13 13.48
C PRO A 30 -20.86 -16.31 12.58
N ASP A 31 -21.08 -16.66 11.30
CA ASP A 31 -20.06 -16.91 10.25
C ASP A 31 -19.01 -15.79 10.05
N ASP A 32 -19.13 -14.68 10.78
CA ASP A 32 -18.26 -13.48 10.77
C ASP A 32 -16.83 -13.72 11.31
N TYR A 33 -16.48 -14.98 11.61
CA TYR A 33 -15.15 -15.43 12.00
C TYR A 33 -14.40 -16.12 10.85
N SER A 34 -14.96 -16.12 9.63
CA SER A 34 -14.26 -16.59 8.45
C SER A 34 -13.03 -15.71 8.19
N ASP A 35 -11.88 -16.36 8.07
CA ASP A 35 -10.60 -15.79 7.65
C ASP A 35 -10.76 -15.38 6.16
N ASP A 36 -11.53 -14.32 5.91
CA ASP A 36 -11.77 -13.79 4.57
C ASP A 36 -10.50 -13.05 4.13
N SER A 37 -9.57 -13.85 3.60
CA SER A 37 -8.39 -13.35 2.91
C SER A 37 -8.81 -12.80 1.56
N GLU A 38 -9.47 -11.64 1.55
CA GLU A 38 -9.82 -10.92 0.33
C GLU A 38 -8.55 -10.35 -0.32
N GLY A 39 -8.05 -11.07 -1.34
CA GLY A 39 -6.99 -10.58 -2.21
C GLY A 39 -7.51 -9.45 -3.08
N ASN A 40 -7.04 -8.23 -2.83
CA ASN A 40 -7.49 -7.04 -3.54
C ASN A 40 -6.46 -6.61 -4.59
N LEU A 41 -6.89 -6.62 -5.86
CA LEU A 41 -6.19 -5.93 -6.95
C LEU A 41 -6.25 -4.42 -6.68
N ASN A 42 -5.11 -3.77 -6.88
CA ASN A 42 -5.02 -2.33 -6.72
C ASN A 42 -4.34 -1.67 -7.93
N PHE A 43 -4.78 -0.45 -8.18
CA PHE A 43 -4.30 0.39 -9.26
C PHE A 43 -3.72 1.67 -8.66
N ASP A 44 -2.46 1.93 -8.93
CA ASP A 44 -1.71 3.07 -8.45
C ASP A 44 -1.56 4.08 -9.59
N LEU A 45 -2.02 5.31 -9.38
CA LEU A 45 -1.83 6.41 -10.31
C LEU A 45 -1.27 7.60 -9.56
N GLY A 46 -0.18 8.18 -10.06
CA GLY A 46 0.52 9.22 -9.32
C GLY A 46 1.54 9.99 -10.14
N VAL A 47 2.28 10.82 -9.42
CA VAL A 47 3.39 11.59 -9.94
C VAL A 47 4.56 11.49 -8.98
N GLY A 48 5.76 11.34 -9.54
CA GLY A 48 7.02 11.36 -8.83
C GLY A 48 7.84 12.56 -9.27
N TYR A 49 8.64 13.06 -8.34
CA TYR A 49 9.66 14.07 -8.56
C TYR A 49 10.97 13.55 -8.04
N GLU A 50 12.01 13.59 -8.85
CA GLU A 50 13.36 13.24 -8.43
C GLU A 50 14.33 14.40 -8.61
N TYR A 51 15.23 14.54 -7.65
CA TYR A 51 16.25 15.56 -7.60
C TYR A 51 17.61 14.92 -7.33
N TYR A 52 18.57 15.13 -8.22
CA TYR A 52 19.94 14.65 -8.04
C TYR A 52 20.72 15.71 -7.25
N PHE A 53 21.10 15.39 -6.02
CA PHE A 53 21.99 16.24 -5.21
C PHE A 53 23.44 16.09 -5.68
N THR A 54 23.82 14.86 -6.01
CA THR A 54 25.16 14.46 -6.47
C THR A 54 24.98 13.42 -7.57
N PRO A 55 25.93 13.17 -8.48
CA PRO A 55 25.81 12.09 -9.48
C PRO A 55 25.50 10.71 -8.89
N THR A 56 25.88 10.49 -7.63
CA THR A 56 25.68 9.26 -6.86
C THR A 56 24.53 9.33 -5.85
N LEU A 57 23.88 10.48 -5.65
CA LEU A 57 22.84 10.65 -4.64
C LEU A 57 21.63 11.40 -5.22
N LYS A 58 20.47 10.76 -5.20
CA LYS A 58 19.21 11.35 -5.60
C LYS A 58 18.18 11.35 -4.47
N GLY A 59 17.45 12.43 -4.31
CA GLY A 59 16.20 12.48 -3.57
C GLY A 59 15.02 12.18 -4.49
N PHE A 60 13.98 11.56 -3.95
CA PHE A 60 12.73 11.36 -4.64
C PHE A 60 11.55 11.64 -3.70
N ALA A 61 10.49 12.21 -4.29
CA ALA A 61 9.23 12.47 -3.63
C ALA A 61 8.11 12.03 -4.58
N GLU A 62 7.20 11.20 -4.12
CA GLU A 62 6.16 10.59 -4.92
C GLU A 62 4.81 10.74 -4.23
N ALA A 63 3.82 11.16 -4.99
CA ALA A 63 2.43 11.17 -4.58
C ALA A 63 1.67 10.20 -5.47
N LYS A 64 1.14 9.13 -4.87
CA LYS A 64 0.43 8.04 -5.54
C LYS A 64 -0.98 7.96 -4.98
N TYR A 65 -1.97 7.83 -5.83
CA TYR A 65 -3.34 7.50 -5.46
C TYR A 65 -3.56 6.03 -5.78
N ARG A 66 -3.80 5.23 -4.75
CA ARG A 66 -4.07 3.80 -4.85
C ARG A 66 -5.57 3.57 -4.81
N TYR A 67 -6.12 3.11 -5.91
CA TYR A 67 -7.47 2.56 -5.98
C TYR A 67 -7.42 1.09 -5.59
N VAL A 68 -8.08 0.74 -4.48
CA VAL A 68 -8.27 -0.65 -4.04
C VAL A 68 -9.76 -0.90 -4.02
N LYS A 69 -10.20 -2.08 -4.48
CA LYS A 69 -11.59 -2.51 -4.28
C LYS A 69 -11.89 -2.44 -2.77
N ASN A 70 -12.70 -1.47 -2.36
CA ASN A 70 -13.11 -1.12 -0.98
C ASN A 70 -12.21 -0.20 -0.12
N TYR A 71 -11.02 0.23 -0.56
CA TYR A 71 -10.18 1.11 0.29
C TYR A 71 -9.20 1.98 -0.50
N ASP A 72 -9.71 3.07 -1.06
CA ASP A 72 -8.86 4.06 -1.72
C ASP A 72 -7.92 4.74 -0.72
N ARG A 73 -6.63 4.84 -1.07
CA ARG A 73 -5.64 5.54 -0.24
C ARG A 73 -4.76 6.43 -1.08
N THR A 74 -4.56 7.64 -0.60
CA THR A 74 -3.43 8.48 -1.06
C THR A 74 -2.17 8.08 -0.30
N LEU A 75 -1.11 7.80 -1.05
CA LEU A 75 0.20 7.40 -0.57
C LEU A 75 1.19 8.52 -0.92
N LEU A 76 1.86 9.04 0.10
CA LEU A 76 2.97 9.97 -0.06
C LEU A 76 4.25 9.24 0.33
N GLN A 77 5.23 9.22 -0.56
CA GLN A 77 6.51 8.57 -0.34
C GLN A 77 7.60 9.59 -0.59
N VAL A 78 8.52 9.74 0.37
CA VAL A 78 9.70 10.59 0.22
C VAL A 78 10.91 9.80 0.65
N GLY A 79 12.03 10.01 -0.03
CA GLY A 79 13.24 9.27 0.26
C GLY A 79 14.46 9.79 -0.47
N VAL A 80 15.58 9.16 -0.16
CA VAL A 80 16.84 9.33 -0.87
C VAL A 80 17.32 7.97 -1.35
N ALA A 81 17.93 7.94 -2.53
CA ALA A 81 18.46 6.76 -3.15
C ALA A 81 19.90 7.02 -3.59
N TYR A 82 20.74 6.01 -3.43
CA TYR A 82 22.10 6.00 -3.96
C TYR A 82 22.07 5.47 -5.39
N VAL A 83 22.75 6.16 -6.30
CA VAL A 83 22.88 5.80 -7.71
C VAL A 83 24.28 5.24 -7.90
N TRP A 84 24.35 3.94 -8.19
CA TRP A 84 25.58 3.19 -8.48
C TRP A 84 25.78 3.09 -9.99
#